data_AF-W2D0U5-F1
#
_entry.id   AF-W2D0U5-F1
#
_cell.length_a   1.000
_cell.length_b   1.000
_cell.length_c   1.000
_cell.angle_alpha   90.00
_cell.angle_beta   90.00
_cell.angle_gamma   90.00
#
_symmetry.space_group_name_H-M   'P 1'
#
loop_
_entity.id
_entity.type
_entity.pdbx_description
1 polymer ?
#
loop_
_entity_poly.entity_id
_entity_poly.type
_entity_poly.pdbx_seq_one_letter_code
_entity_poly.pdbx_strand_id
1 'polypeptide(L)'
;MEENPDNYVLVLEDRSEAKSPAEAGKLSVVSEQDEKGKIKTVEPTEENRSAFLVFKKNDGLLKNFMTNLRRQFNDPTHFGVILAYNLQIIKTSHI
;
A
#
# COMPACT_ATOMS: atom_id res chain seq x y z
N MET A 1 10.51 -16.80 2.23
CA MET A 1 10.78 -15.71 1.27
C MET A 1 12.12 -15.12 1.65
N GLU A 2 13.03 -14.98 0.69
CA GLU A 2 14.37 -14.43 0.94
C GLU A 2 14.23 -12.93 1.20
N GLU A 3 14.65 -12.46 2.38
CA GLU A 3 14.64 -11.04 2.72
C GLU A 3 15.67 -10.31 1.87
N ASN A 4 15.20 -9.69 0.78
CA ASN A 4 16.01 -8.81 -0.03
C ASN A 4 15.78 -7.36 0.45
N PRO A 5 16.83 -6.62 0.88
CA PRO A 5 16.69 -5.25 1.35
C PRO A 5 16.15 -4.26 0.31
N ASP A 6 16.08 -4.66 -0.97
CA ASP A 6 15.47 -3.90 -2.06
C ASP A 6 13.98 -4.24 -2.30
N ASN A 7 13.37 -5.06 -1.43
CA ASN A 7 11.95 -5.38 -1.44
C ASN A 7 11.14 -4.46 -0.52
N TYR A 8 10.05 -3.93 -1.06
CA TYR A 8 9.14 -3.03 -0.36
C TYR A 8 7.72 -3.59 -0.40
N VAL A 9 6.95 -3.32 0.65
CA VAL A 9 5.49 -3.46 0.61
C VAL A 9 4.88 -2.09 0.84
N LEU A 10 3.63 -1.93 0.39
CA LEU A 10 2.90 -0.68 0.55
C LEU A 10 1.89 -0.85 1.67
N VAL A 11 2.00 0.01 2.69
CA VAL A 11 1.11 0.01 3.85
C VAL A 11 0.23 1.26 3.81
N LEU A 12 -1.07 1.05 3.96
CA LEU A 12 -2.08 2.09 4.02
C LEU A 12 -2.60 2.22 5.45
N GLU A 13 -2.68 3.44 5.95
CA GLU A 13 -3.23 3.76 7.27
C GLU A 13 -4.58 4.48 7.12
N ASP A 14 -5.67 3.84 7.53
CA ASP A 14 -7.00 4.44 7.60
C ASP A 14 -7.16 5.23 8.89
N ARG A 15 -7.20 6.56 8.80
CA ARG A 15 -7.40 7.43 9.97
C ARG A 15 -8.83 7.95 10.11
N SER A 16 -9.80 7.42 9.36
CA SER A 16 -11.20 7.89 9.42
C SER A 16 -11.82 7.78 10.81
N GLU A 17 -11.39 6.80 11.60
CA GLU A 17 -11.86 6.57 12.99
C GLU A 17 -10.92 7.13 14.06
N ALA A 18 -9.75 7.67 13.68
CA ALA A 18 -8.78 8.20 14.62
C ALA A 18 -9.31 9.50 15.27
N LYS A 19 -9.34 9.54 16.60
CA LYS A 19 -9.90 10.67 17.37
C LYS A 19 -8.87 11.75 17.67
N SER A 20 -7.59 11.47 17.41
CA SER A 20 -6.50 12.44 17.57
C SER A 20 -5.35 12.17 16.60
N PRO A 21 -4.52 13.17 16.28
CA PRO A 21 -3.35 12.98 15.41
C PRO A 21 -2.32 11.96 15.92
N ALA A 22 -2.31 11.70 17.23
CA ALA A 22 -1.41 10.77 17.90
C ALA A 22 -1.94 9.33 17.91
N GLU A 23 -3.21 9.11 17.58
CA GLU A 23 -3.81 7.79 17.46
C GLU A 23 -3.46 7.19 16.10
N ALA A 24 -2.98 5.94 16.11
CA ALA A 24 -2.71 5.21 14.88
C ALA A 24 -4.03 4.79 14.23
N GLY A 25 -4.09 4.92 12.91
CA GLY A 25 -5.20 4.42 12.11
C GLY A 25 -5.16 2.91 11.90
N LYS A 26 -6.20 2.36 11.27
CA LYS A 26 -6.23 0.95 10.86
C LYS A 26 -5.23 0.71 9.74
N LEU A 27 -4.27 -0.17 9.96
CA LEU A 27 -3.26 -0.52 8.96
C LEU A 27 -3.74 -1.64 8.02
N SER A 28 -3.33 -1.56 6.76
CA SER A 28 -3.54 -2.61 5.76
C SER A 28 -2.39 -2.64 4.76
N VAL A 29 -2.09 -3.81 4.19
CA VAL A 29 -1.01 -3.99 3.20
C VAL A 29 -1.63 -4.27 1.84
N VAL A 30 -1.07 -3.68 0.79
CA VAL A 30 -1.49 -3.98 -0.59
C VAL A 30 -1.17 -5.43 -0.94
N SER A 31 -2.16 -6.17 -1.41
CA SER A 31 -2.02 -7.58 -1.84
C SER A 31 -2.06 -7.76 -3.35
N GLU A 32 -2.82 -6.93 -4.06
CA GLU A 32 -2.98 -7.01 -5.51
C GLU A 32 -3.27 -5.63 -6.12
N GLN A 33 -2.98 -5.48 -7.41
CA GLN A 33 -3.44 -4.37 -8.25
C GLN A 33 -3.96 -4.93 -9.57
N ASP A 34 -5.17 -4.54 -9.98
CA ASP A 34 -5.72 -4.93 -11.28
C ASP A 34 -5.22 -4.03 -12.43
N GLU A 35 -5.54 -4.41 -13.68
CA GLU A 35 -5.14 -3.69 -14.89
C GLU A 35 -5.66 -2.24 -14.96
N LYS A 36 -6.73 -1.93 -14.21
CA LYS A 36 -7.32 -0.59 -14.13
C LYS A 36 -6.72 0.24 -13.00
N GLY A 37 -5.81 -0.33 -12.22
CA GLY A 37 -5.14 0.31 -11.10
C GLY A 37 -5.89 0.23 -9.78
N LYS A 38 -6.93 -0.61 -9.68
CA LYS A 38 -7.63 -0.86 -8.43
C LYS A 38 -6.79 -1.79 -7.56
N ILE A 39 -6.57 -1.39 -6.31
CA ILE A 39 -5.80 -2.16 -5.34
C ILE A 39 -6.71 -2.97 -4.43
N LYS A 40 -6.22 -4.13 -3.99
CA LYS A 40 -6.77 -4.89 -2.86
C LYS A 40 -5.81 -4.80 -1.68
N THR A 41 -6.34 -4.89 -0.47
CA THR A 41 -5.56 -4.89 0.76
C THR A 41 -5.93 -6.05 1.66
N VAL A 42 -5.00 -6.42 2.54
CA VAL A 42 -5.14 -7.42 3.60
C VAL A 42 -4.64 -6.86 4.93
N GLU A 43 -4.98 -7.50 6.04
CA GLU A 43 -4.45 -7.12 7.34
C GLU A 43 -2.94 -7.42 7.43
N PRO A 44 -2.14 -6.55 8.07
CA PRO A 44 -0.68 -6.70 8.20
C PRO A 44 -0.33 -7.76 9.26
N THR A 45 -0.71 -9.02 9.03
CA THR A 45 -0.42 -10.14 9.94
C THR A 45 0.51 -11.15 9.29
N GLU A 46 1.22 -11.95 10.10
CA GLU A 46 2.12 -13.00 9.59
C GLU A 46 1.37 -14.04 8.74
N GLU A 47 0.12 -14.36 9.10
CA GLU A 47 -0.72 -15.30 8.35
C GLU A 47 -1.01 -14.78 6.93
N ASN A 48 -1.15 -13.46 6.77
CA ASN A 48 -1.40 -12.81 5.49
C ASN A 48 -0.13 -12.45 4.72
N ARG A 49 1.06 -12.67 5.30
CA ARG A 49 2.35 -12.23 4.72
C ARG A 49 2.59 -12.76 3.31
N SER A 50 2.15 -13.98 3.04
CA SER A 50 2.25 -14.61 1.71
C SER A 50 1.42 -13.90 0.63
N ALA A 51 0.41 -13.13 1.03
CA ALA A 51 -0.44 -12.36 0.14
C ALA A 51 0.06 -10.93 -0.10
N PHE A 52 1.15 -10.50 0.55
CA PHE A 52 1.67 -9.14 0.38
C PHE A 52 2.23 -8.94 -1.02
N LEU A 53 1.83 -7.86 -1.67
CA LEU A 53 2.42 -7.45 -2.94
C LEU A 53 3.79 -6.84 -2.68
N VAL A 54 4.84 -7.58 -3.02
CA VAL A 54 6.23 -7.17 -2.84
C VAL A 54 6.75 -6.49 -4.10
N PHE A 55 7.18 -5.24 -3.94
CA PHE A 55 7.79 -4.42 -4.99
C PHE A 55 9.31 -4.47 -4.87
N LYS A 56 9.99 -4.70 -5.99
CA LYS A 56 11.44 -4.53 -6.07
C LYS A 56 11.75 -3.09 -6.47
N LYS A 57 12.76 -2.48 -5.83
CA LYS A 57 13.17 -1.07 -6.01
C LYS A 57 13.25 -0.60 -7.47
N ASN A 58 13.81 -1.45 -8.34
CA ASN A 58 14.13 -1.10 -9.73
C ASN A 58 13.21 -1.78 -10.74
N ASP A 59 12.08 -2.34 -10.30
CA ASP A 59 11.15 -3.02 -11.20
C ASP A 59 10.12 -2.04 -11.77
N GLY A 60 9.74 -2.27 -13.03
CA GLY A 60 8.67 -1.55 -13.72
C GLY A 60 7.33 -1.62 -12.98
N LEU A 61 7.12 -2.66 -12.16
CA LEU A 61 5.91 -2.81 -11.34
C LEU A 61 5.70 -1.64 -10.37
N LEU A 62 6.74 -1.23 -9.62
CA LEU A 62 6.64 -0.11 -8.66
C LEU A 62 6.39 1.21 -9.40
N LYS A 63 7.08 1.42 -10.52
CA LYS A 63 6.89 2.60 -11.36
C LYS A 63 5.46 2.68 -11.91
N ASN A 64 4.90 1.56 -12.36
CA ASN A 64 3.53 1.48 -12.88
C ASN A 64 2.50 1.72 -11.78
N PHE A 65 2.71 1.12 -10.59
CA PHE A 65 1.88 1.38 -9.41
C PHE A 65 1.82 2.87 -9.10
N MET A 66 2.98 3.53 -8.92
CA MET A 66 3.05 4.97 -8.58
C MET A 66 2.45 5.86 -9.67
N THR A 67 2.60 5.48 -10.95
CA THR A 67 1.99 6.20 -12.08
C THR A 67 0.45 6.12 -12.02
N ASN A 68 -0.09 4.92 -11.76
CA ASN A 68 -1.53 4.71 -11.63
C ASN A 68 -2.11 5.36 -10.37
N LEU A 69 -1.38 5.33 -9.26
CA LEU A 69 -1.76 6.01 -8.02
C LEU A 69 -1.84 7.53 -8.21
N ARG A 70 -0.81 8.13 -8.83
CA ARG A 70 -0.79 9.57 -9.14
C ARG A 70 -1.92 9.96 -10.09
N ARG A 71 -2.23 9.12 -11.08
CA ARG A 71 -3.36 9.36 -12.00
C ARG A 71 -4.68 9.38 -11.24
N GLN A 72 -4.91 8.42 -10.35
CA GLN A 72 -6.12 8.36 -9.51
C GLN A 72 -6.25 9.55 -8.55
N PHE A 73 -5.13 10.05 -8.01
CA PHE A 73 -5.13 11.25 -7.19
C PHE A 73 -5.57 12.51 -7.96
N ASN A 74 -5.14 12.64 -9.22
CA ASN A 74 -5.44 13.80 -10.05
C ASN A 74 -6.83 13.74 -10.72
N ASP A 75 -7.27 12.55 -11.13
CA ASP A 75 -8.55 12.33 -11.82
C ASP A 75 -9.21 11.05 -11.29
N PRO A 76 -10.02 11.15 -10.21
CA PRO A 76 -10.58 10.01 -9.52
C PRO A 76 -11.66 9.35 -10.38
N THR A 77 -11.25 8.40 -11.21
CA THR A 77 -12.16 7.74 -12.16
C THR A 77 -13.04 6.68 -11.52
N HIS A 78 -12.82 6.24 -10.28
CA HIS A 78 -13.80 5.68 -9.32
C HIS A 78 -13.14 5.64 -7.92
N PHE A 79 -13.78 6.30 -6.94
CA PHE A 79 -13.53 6.31 -5.48
C PHE A 79 -12.36 7.13 -4.90
N GLY A 80 -12.74 8.12 -4.07
CA GLY A 80 -11.87 8.95 -3.23
C GLY A 80 -11.27 8.22 -2.03
N VAL A 81 -10.47 7.18 -2.27
CA VAL A 81 -9.79 6.40 -1.21
C VAL A 81 -8.31 6.78 -1.03
N ILE A 82 -7.74 7.72 -1.81
CA ILE A 82 -6.32 8.12 -1.60
C ILE A 82 -6.17 9.35 -0.69
N LEU A 83 -7.22 10.17 -0.50
CA LEU A 83 -7.10 11.41 0.29
C LEU A 83 -7.22 11.22 1.81
N ALA A 84 -7.64 10.05 2.29
CA ALA A 84 -7.81 9.75 3.72
C ALA A 84 -6.69 8.91 4.34
N TYR A 85 -5.76 8.41 3.52
CA TYR A 85 -4.74 7.46 3.97
C TYR A 85 -3.35 8.09 3.91
N ASN A 86 -2.63 8.06 5.02
CA ASN A 86 -1.19 8.30 4.99
C ASN A 86 -0.52 7.06 4.37
N LEU A 87 0.08 7.22 3.19
CA LEU A 87 0.89 6.17 2.56
C LEU A 87 2.27 6.16 3.20
N GLN A 88 2.60 5.06 3.88
CA GLN A 88 3.94 4.84 4.42
C GLN A 88 4.62 3.70 3.66
N ILE A 89 5.82 3.96 3.12
CA ILE A 89 6.65 2.93 2.49
C ILE A 89 7.50 2.29 3.60
N ILE A 90 7.18 1.05 3.96
CA ILE A 90 7.88 0.31 5.03
C ILE A 90 8.75 -0.78 4.37
N LYS A 91 9.99 -0.92 4.86
CA LYS A 91 10.89 -1.99 4.42
C LYS A 91 10.41 -3.32 4.99
N THR A 92 10.53 -4.38 4.19
CA THR A 92 10.08 -5.73 4.56
C THR A 92 10.75 -6.29 5.82
N SER A 93 11.96 -5.83 6.16
CA SER A 93 12.66 -6.25 7.39
C SER A 93 12.10 -5.65 8.69
N HIS A 94 11.03 -4.86 8.63
CA HIS A 94 10.37 -4.25 9.79
C HIS A 94 8.90 -4.70 9.95
N ILE A 95 8.47 -5.73 9.21
CA ILE A 95 7.13 -6.32 9.28
C ILE A 95 7.25 -7.82 9.56
#